data_AF-A0A0N4YUD7-F1
#
_entry.id   AF-A0A0N4YUD7-F1
#
_cell.length_a   1.000
_cell.length_b   1.000
_cell.length_c   1.000
_cell.angle_alpha   90.00
_cell.angle_beta   90.00
_cell.angle_gamma   90.00
#
_symmetry.space_group_name_H-M   'P 1'
#
loop_
_entity.id
_entity.type
_entity.pdbx_description
1 polymer ?
#
loop_
_entity_poly.entity_id
_entity_poly.type
_entity_poly.pdbx_seq_one_letter_code
_entity_poly.pdbx_strand_id
1 'polypeptide(L)'
;DVYNQISIQDTDRGELSDTDEFITYAQITDKIVLLVTNAQLVLAKRTDLMGTWTTDWATEYDKIKEPIFVENGIKVILKEKKRGFLGIGSTEGKIITFDNSQEIQQKVLAAYKAATQIPTQ
;
A
#
# COMPACT_ATOMS: atom_id res chain seq x y z
N ASP A 1 -12.88 -17.84 -0.23
CA ASP A 1 -11.76 -17.27 -1.00
C ASP A 1 -10.55 -17.01 -0.13
N VAL A 2 -9.41 -17.60 -0.49
CA VAL A 2 -8.13 -17.54 0.26
C VAL A 2 -7.64 -16.10 0.50
N TYR A 3 -8.03 -15.16 -0.39
CA TYR A 3 -7.67 -13.75 -0.29
C TYR A 3 -8.52 -12.95 0.70
N ASN A 4 -9.73 -13.43 1.03
CA ASN A 4 -10.56 -12.85 2.08
C ASN A 4 -10.04 -13.19 3.48
N GLN A 5 -9.00 -14.02 3.55
CA GLN A 5 -8.37 -14.52 4.76
C GLN A 5 -6.89 -14.12 4.86
N ILE A 6 -6.40 -13.19 4.02
CA ILE A 6 -5.26 -12.36 4.44
C ILE A 6 -5.82 -11.45 5.53
N SER A 7 -6.02 -12.04 6.71
CA SER A 7 -6.29 -11.29 7.91
C SER A 7 -5.13 -10.31 8.03
N ILE A 8 -5.44 -9.05 8.32
CA ILE A 8 -4.44 -8.02 8.62
C ILE A 8 -3.43 -8.56 9.67
N GLN A 9 -3.88 -9.49 10.52
CA GLN A 9 -3.10 -10.23 11.52
C GLN A 9 -2.05 -11.21 10.95
N ASP A 10 -2.24 -11.78 9.75
CA ASP A 10 -1.30 -12.75 9.15
C ASP A 10 -0.07 -12.07 8.54
N THR A 11 -0.08 -10.73 8.43
CA THR A 11 1.02 -9.95 7.84
C THR A 11 2.08 -9.57 8.89
N ASP A 12 1.93 -9.98 10.15
CA ASP A 12 2.35 -9.12 11.23
C ASP A 12 3.72 -9.42 11.88
N ARG A 13 4.50 -8.34 11.99
CA ARG A 13 5.43 -8.05 13.09
C ARG A 13 5.13 -6.66 13.70
N GLY A 14 3.84 -6.28 13.79
CA GLY A 14 3.35 -5.15 14.56
C GLY A 14 3.37 -3.79 13.85
N GLU A 15 3.09 -3.71 12.55
CA GLU A 15 3.08 -2.40 11.83
C GLU A 15 1.72 -1.99 11.25
N LEU A 16 0.74 -2.89 11.14
CA LEU A 16 -0.62 -2.51 10.79
C LEU A 16 -1.41 -2.33 12.08
N SER A 17 -1.90 -1.11 12.32
CA SER A 17 -2.68 -0.83 13.52
C SER A 17 -3.93 -1.73 13.54
N ASP A 18 -4.35 -2.21 14.70
CA ASP A 18 -5.61 -2.97 14.89
C ASP A 18 -6.86 -2.20 14.37
N THR A 19 -6.71 -0.94 13.96
CA THR A 19 -7.76 -0.03 13.49
C THR A 19 -7.83 0.14 11.97
N ASP A 20 -6.91 -0.46 11.21
CA ASP A 20 -6.95 -0.40 9.75
C ASP A 20 -8.08 -1.27 9.18
N GLU A 21 -8.93 -0.68 8.35
CA GLU A 21 -10.01 -1.39 7.66
C GLU A 21 -9.59 -1.77 6.23
N PHE A 22 -9.72 -3.04 5.88
CA PHE A 22 -9.44 -3.54 4.54
C PHE A 22 -10.45 -3.03 3.51
N ILE A 23 -9.97 -2.49 2.38
CA ILE A 23 -10.81 -2.02 1.26
C ILE A 23 -10.72 -2.99 0.08
N THR A 24 -9.49 -3.28 -0.38
CA THR A 24 -9.27 -4.16 -1.53
C THR A 24 -7.81 -4.62 -1.61
N TYR A 25 -7.51 -5.48 -2.58
CA TYR A 25 -6.14 -5.86 -2.91
C TYR A 25 -5.92 -5.91 -4.42
N ALA A 26 -4.68 -5.69 -4.84
CA ALA A 26 -4.21 -5.92 -6.19
C ALA A 26 -3.17 -7.05 -6.16
N GLN A 27 -3.34 -8.05 -7.00
CA GLN A 27 -2.31 -9.06 -7.18
C GLN A 27 -1.23 -8.50 -8.14
N ILE A 28 0.02 -8.54 -7.70
CA ILE A 28 1.18 -8.12 -8.52
C ILE A 28 1.87 -9.36 -9.07
N THR A 29 2.08 -10.36 -8.23
CA THR A 29 2.54 -11.71 -8.61
C THR A 29 1.80 -12.74 -7.74
N ASP A 30 2.07 -14.03 -7.92
CA ASP A 30 1.62 -15.09 -7.01
C ASP A 30 2.15 -14.95 -5.57
N LYS A 31 3.21 -14.14 -5.38
CA LYS A 31 3.88 -13.92 -4.08
C LYS A 31 3.84 -12.48 -3.59
N ILE A 32 3.26 -11.55 -4.34
CA ILE A 32 3.23 -10.14 -3.98
C ILE A 32 1.83 -9.59 -4.22
N VAL A 33 1.27 -8.96 -3.19
CA VAL A 33 -0.01 -8.26 -3.26
C VAL A 33 0.15 -6.84 -2.72
N LEU A 34 -0.58 -5.91 -3.32
CA LEU A 34 -0.84 -4.60 -2.75
C LEU A 34 -2.15 -4.67 -1.98
N LEU A 35 -2.12 -4.46 -0.67
CA LEU A 35 -3.30 -4.25 0.15
C LEU A 35 -3.60 -2.74 0.20
N VAL A 36 -4.89 -2.42 0.07
CA VAL A 36 -5.43 -1.07 0.18
C VAL A 36 -6.31 -1.05 1.43
N THR A 37 -5.92 -0.26 2.43
CA THR A 37 -6.73 -0.03 3.63
C THR A 37 -7.32 1.37 3.60
N ASN A 38 -8.15 1.70 4.60
CA ASN A 38 -8.63 3.05 4.85
C ASN A 38 -7.52 4.04 5.26
N ALA A 39 -6.38 3.58 5.78
CA ALA A 39 -5.32 4.43 6.32
C ALA A 39 -4.02 4.41 5.50
N GLN A 40 -3.69 3.30 4.84
CA GLN A 40 -2.40 3.10 4.19
C GLN A 40 -2.43 2.13 3.01
N LEU A 41 -1.32 2.12 2.27
CA LEU A 41 -0.99 1.12 1.27
C LEU A 41 0.07 0.18 1.82
N VAL A 42 -0.09 -1.13 1.60
CA VAL A 42 0.83 -2.17 2.08
C VAL A 42 1.19 -3.11 0.95
N LEU A 43 2.47 -3.22 0.61
CA LEU A 43 2.99 -4.32 -0.19
C LEU A 43 3.31 -5.48 0.73
N ALA A 44 2.53 -6.54 0.63
CA ALA A 44 2.78 -7.79 1.33
C ALA A 44 3.44 -8.79 0.39
N LYS A 45 4.44 -9.51 0.90
CA LYS A 45 5.18 -10.53 0.18
C LYS A 45 5.06 -11.87 0.90
N ARG A 46 4.80 -12.94 0.13
CA ARG A 46 4.76 -14.32 0.62
C ARG A 46 6.17 -14.87 0.74
N THR A 47 6.51 -15.42 1.90
CA THR A 47 7.80 -16.05 2.17
C THR A 47 7.86 -17.44 1.56
N ASP A 48 9.00 -17.79 0.95
CA ASP A 48 9.18 -19.09 0.28
C ASP A 48 9.26 -20.26 1.26
N LEU A 49 9.78 -20.04 2.47
CA LEU A 49 10.07 -21.09 3.45
C LEU A 49 8.82 -21.58 4.20
N MET A 50 7.95 -20.65 4.61
CA MET A 50 6.79 -20.96 5.46
C MET A 50 5.46 -20.59 4.81
N GLY A 51 5.49 -20.00 3.61
CA GLY A 51 4.28 -19.57 2.90
C GLY A 51 3.52 -18.43 3.60
N THR A 52 4.11 -17.81 4.62
CA THR A 52 3.53 -16.70 5.40
C THR A 52 3.63 -15.39 4.63
N TRP A 53 2.67 -14.48 4.85
CA TRP A 53 2.75 -13.12 4.31
C TRP A 53 3.50 -12.22 5.28
N THR A 54 4.30 -11.29 4.75
CA THR A 54 5.03 -10.30 5.54
C THR A 54 4.98 -8.95 4.83
N THR A 55 4.93 -7.85 5.59
CA THR A 55 5.06 -6.51 5.03
C THR A 55 6.45 -6.30 4.41
N ASP A 56 6.51 -6.05 3.11
CA ASP A 56 7.72 -5.65 2.37
C ASP A 56 7.86 -4.12 2.37
N TRP A 57 6.74 -3.41 2.27
CA TRP A 57 6.70 -1.94 2.30
C TRP A 57 5.31 -1.44 2.68
N ALA A 58 5.22 -0.35 3.43
CA ALA A 58 3.96 0.33 3.72
C ALA A 58 4.12 1.85 3.70
N THR A 59 3.03 2.57 3.43
CA THR A 59 2.96 4.02 3.62
C THR A 59 1.53 4.49 3.89
N GLU A 60 1.37 5.33 4.92
CA GLU A 60 0.12 6.03 5.20
C GLU A 60 -0.20 7.07 4.11
N TYR A 61 -1.50 7.32 3.90
CA TYR A 61 -1.96 8.28 2.89
C TYR A 61 -1.55 9.73 3.21
N ASP A 62 -1.44 10.08 4.49
CA ASP A 62 -1.05 11.42 4.93
C ASP A 62 0.41 11.76 4.60
N LYS A 63 1.27 10.75 4.42
CA LYS A 63 2.70 10.87 4.09
C LYS A 63 2.99 10.95 2.59
N ILE A 64 1.98 10.76 1.73
CA ILE A 64 2.15 10.73 0.27
C ILE A 64 1.34 11.82 -0.43
N LYS A 65 1.80 12.27 -1.58
CA LYS A 65 0.98 13.08 -2.49
C LYS A 65 -0.13 12.21 -3.08
N GLU A 66 -1.13 12.85 -3.66
CA GLU A 66 -2.20 12.16 -4.40
C GLU A 66 -1.59 11.15 -5.38
N PRO A 67 -1.99 9.86 -5.32
CA PRO A 67 -1.46 8.83 -6.20
C PRO A 67 -1.70 9.17 -7.67
N ILE A 68 -0.66 9.02 -8.49
CA ILE A 68 -0.75 9.28 -9.94
C ILE A 68 -1.04 7.96 -10.64
N PHE A 69 -2.08 7.91 -11.46
CA PHE A 69 -2.36 6.73 -12.28
C PHE A 69 -1.31 6.60 -13.38
N VAL A 70 -0.84 5.37 -13.58
CA VAL A 70 0.04 4.99 -14.69
C VAL A 70 -0.58 3.81 -15.42
N GLU A 71 -0.01 3.45 -16.57
CA GLU A 71 -0.40 2.24 -17.26
C GLU A 71 -0.25 1.03 -16.32
N ASN A 72 -1.36 0.31 -16.11
CA ASN A 72 -1.44 -0.85 -15.25
C ASN A 72 -0.99 -0.61 -13.79
N GLY A 73 -1.23 0.57 -13.20
CA GLY A 73 -0.84 0.77 -11.80
C GLY A 73 -0.90 2.18 -11.25
N ILE A 74 -0.16 2.42 -10.17
CA ILE A 74 -0.05 3.73 -9.52
C ILE A 74 1.41 4.12 -9.29
N LYS A 75 1.68 5.42 -9.31
CA LYS A 75 2.90 6.02 -8.80
C LYS A 75 2.60 6.73 -7.49
N VAL A 76 3.26 6.28 -6.44
CA VAL A 76 3.24 6.87 -5.09
C VAL A 76 4.44 7.79 -4.94
N ILE A 77 4.24 9.02 -4.46
CA ILE A 77 5.30 10.01 -4.22
C ILE A 77 5.21 10.46 -2.77
N LEU A 78 6.31 10.43 -2.03
CA LEU A 78 6.34 10.90 -0.63
C LEU A 78 6.20 12.44 -0.58
N LYS A 79 5.47 12.97 0.40
CA LYS A 79 5.40 14.41 0.67
C LYS A 79 6.74 14.93 1.17
N GLU A 80 7.37 14.17 2.07
CA GLU A 80 8.68 14.49 2.64
C GLU A 80 9.76 13.58 2.06
N LYS A 81 10.89 14.20 1.70
CA LYS A 81 12.08 13.44 1.30
C LYS A 81 12.68 12.79 2.54
N LYS A 82 12.57 11.47 2.69
CA LYS A 82 13.39 10.74 3.65
C LYS A 82 14.86 10.88 3.22
N ARG A 83 15.67 11.60 4.01
CA ARG A 83 17.12 11.63 3.82
C ARG A 83 17.65 10.23 4.14
N GLY A 84 18.12 9.50 3.13
CA GLY A 84 18.85 8.25 3.36
C GLY A 84 20.09 8.52 4.22
N PHE A 85 20.41 7.60 5.13
CA PHE A 85 21.68 7.62 5.84
C PHE A 85 22.82 7.62 4.81
N LEU A 86 23.64 8.67 4.78
CA LEU A 86 24.75 8.90 3.83
C LEU A 86 24.38 9.28 2.38
N GLY A 87 23.18 9.82 2.11
CA GLY A 87 22.91 10.45 0.81
C GLY A 87 22.84 9.51 -0.40
N ILE A 88 22.87 8.19 -0.19
CA ILE A 88 22.63 7.18 -1.22
C ILE A 88 21.16 6.78 -1.13
N GLY A 89 20.37 7.16 -2.14
CA GLY A 89 18.99 6.71 -2.33
C GLY A 89 17.93 7.55 -1.60
N SER A 90 17.66 8.77 -2.08
CA SER A 90 16.35 9.38 -1.81
C SER A 90 15.32 8.71 -2.73
N THR A 91 14.51 7.79 -2.22
CA THR A 91 13.35 7.29 -2.96
C THR A 91 12.27 8.36 -2.92
N GLU A 92 12.18 9.17 -3.98
CA GLU A 92 11.13 10.20 -4.13
C GLU A 92 9.73 9.57 -4.29
N GLY A 93 9.65 8.27 -4.54
CA GLY A 93 8.41 7.53 -4.72
C GLY A 93 8.63 6.09 -5.16
N LYS A 94 7.53 5.37 -5.42
CA LYS A 94 7.47 3.99 -5.90
C LYS A 94 6.40 3.87 -6.99
N ILE A 95 6.72 3.18 -8.09
CA ILE A 95 5.71 2.75 -9.08
C ILE A 95 5.32 1.32 -8.73
N ILE A 96 4.01 1.08 -8.62
CA ILE A 96 3.43 -0.23 -8.31
C ILE A 96 2.51 -0.59 -9.46
N THR A 97 2.83 -1.67 -10.17
CA THR A 97 2.05 -2.17 -11.31
C THR A 97 1.31 -3.46 -10.93
N PHE A 98 0.11 -3.64 -11.46
CA PHE A 98 -0.79 -4.75 -11.21
C PHE A 98 -1.81 -4.87 -12.34
N ASP A 99 -2.34 -6.07 -12.53
CA ASP A 99 -3.46 -6.32 -13.44
C ASP A 99 -4.76 -5.71 -12.90
N ASN A 100 -5.78 -5.57 -13.75
CA ASN A 100 -7.09 -4.97 -13.39
C ASN A 100 -6.98 -3.55 -12.82
N SER A 101 -6.09 -2.73 -13.39
CA SER A 101 -5.65 -1.50 -12.74
C SER A 101 -6.75 -0.46 -12.55
N GLN A 102 -7.76 -0.39 -13.42
CA GLN A 102 -8.77 0.67 -13.38
C GLN A 102 -9.58 0.67 -12.08
N GLU A 103 -10.08 -0.49 -11.64
CA GLU A 103 -10.88 -0.58 -10.41
C GLU A 103 -10.03 -0.27 -9.16
N ILE A 104 -8.83 -0.87 -9.10
CA ILE A 104 -7.91 -0.67 -7.98
C ILE A 104 -7.44 0.78 -7.88
N GLN A 105 -7.12 1.42 -9.02
CA GLN A 105 -6.76 2.84 -9.08
C GLN A 105 -7.86 3.73 -8.47
N GLN A 106 -9.13 3.49 -8.80
CA GLN A 106 -10.24 4.26 -8.23
C GLN A 106 -10.39 4.02 -6.73
N LYS A 107 -10.25 2.78 -6.26
CA LYS A 107 -10.32 2.46 -4.83
C LYS A 107 -9.18 3.09 -4.03
N VAL A 108 -7.95 3.08 -4.56
CA VAL A 108 -6.80 3.76 -3.96
C VAL A 108 -7.05 5.28 -3.87
N LEU A 109 -7.53 5.90 -4.95
CA LEU A 109 -7.82 7.34 -4.95
C LEU A 109 -8.93 7.71 -3.97
N ALA A 110 -9.98 6.90 -3.89
CA ALA A 110 -11.08 7.11 -2.94
C ALA A 110 -10.60 7.00 -1.50
N ALA A 111 -9.80 5.96 -1.18
CA ALA A 111 -9.21 5.76 0.14
C ALA A 111 -8.28 6.94 0.52
N TYR A 112 -7.39 7.35 -0.39
CA TYR A 112 -6.53 8.52 -0.19
C TYR A 112 -7.33 9.78 0.13
N LYS A 113 -8.39 10.07 -0.64
CA LYS A 113 -9.23 11.25 -0.43
C LYS A 113 -9.94 11.19 0.92
N ALA A 114 -10.51 10.05 1.29
CA ALA A 114 -11.17 9.87 2.58
C ALA A 114 -10.19 10.07 3.75
N ALA A 115 -8.97 9.52 3.66
CA ALA A 115 -7.96 9.61 4.71
C ALA A 115 -7.31 10.99 4.85
N THR A 116 -7.32 11.81 3.79
CA THR A 116 -6.63 13.12 3.76
C THR A 116 -7.58 14.32 3.80
N GLN A 117 -8.90 14.09 3.76
CA GLN A 117 -9.86 15.14 4.06
C GLN A 117 -9.75 15.53 5.53
N ILE A 118 -9.32 16.77 5.78
CA ILE A 118 -9.42 17.39 7.10
C ILE A 118 -10.92 17.54 7.39
N PRO A 119 -11.44 17.02 8.52
CA PRO A 119 -12.82 17.31 8.92
C PRO A 119 -12.98 18.82 8.93
N THR A 120 -13.89 19.34 8.11
CA THR A 120 -14.21 20.76 8.15
C THR A 120 -14.87 20.99 9.51
N GLN A 121 -14.15 21.65 10.43
CA GLN A 121 -14.71 22.14 11.69
C GLN A 121 -15.73 23.26 11.43
#